data_AF-A0A4U5P1I9-F1
#
_entry.id   AF-A0A4U5P1I9-F1
#
_cell.length_a   1.000
_cell.length_b   1.000
_cell.length_c   1.000
_cell.angle_alpha   90.00
_cell.angle_beta   90.00
_cell.angle_gamma   90.00
#
_symmetry.space_group_name_H-M   'P 1'
#
loop_
_entity.id
_entity.type
_entity.pdbx_description
1 polymer ?
#
loop_
_entity_poly.entity_id
_entity_poly.type
_entity_poly.pdbx_seq_one_letter_code
_entity_poly.pdbx_strand_id
1 'polypeptide(L)'
;MRVTDLSALFGLACIFVLASANTKTCEENEVFMECGICEGTCDNPIPQKCEAECKPAKCYCHYGDRFVRNDGKCIPLASCSSSEPNPCDDMVCPENEKCILDAVLCEKPPCPKLARCPVPQDTV
;
A
#
# COMPACT_ATOMS: atom_id res chain seq x y z
N MET A 1 -51.48 -41.50 -24.14
CA MET A 1 -51.85 -40.44 -25.10
C MET A 1 -50.68 -39.48 -25.19
N ARG A 2 -50.24 -39.15 -26.41
CA ARG A 2 -49.06 -38.31 -26.68
C ARG A 2 -49.23 -36.89 -26.14
N VAL A 3 -48.12 -36.36 -25.64
CA VAL A 3 -47.91 -34.92 -25.41
C VAL A 3 -48.03 -34.16 -26.74
N THR A 4 -48.88 -33.15 -26.78
CA THR A 4 -48.89 -32.10 -27.82
C THR A 4 -49.08 -30.76 -27.14
N ASP A 5 -48.12 -29.88 -27.38
CA ASP A 5 -47.97 -28.50 -26.95
C ASP A 5 -49.23 -27.62 -27.06
N LEU A 6 -49.26 -26.57 -26.21
CA LEU A 6 -49.18 -25.16 -26.63
C LEU A 6 -50.10 -24.22 -25.82
N SER A 7 -49.65 -23.82 -24.63
CA SER A 7 -49.79 -22.44 -24.13
C SER A 7 -48.98 -22.29 -22.85
N ALA A 8 -47.67 -22.12 -23.04
CA ALA A 8 -46.81 -21.46 -22.08
C ALA A 8 -47.43 -20.11 -21.69
N LEU A 9 -47.56 -19.85 -20.38
CA LEU A 9 -47.64 -18.54 -19.72
C LEU A 9 -48.19 -18.77 -18.31
N PHE A 10 -47.36 -19.25 -17.39
CA PHE A 10 -47.36 -18.88 -15.96
C PHE A 10 -46.09 -19.50 -15.39
N GLY A 11 -44.98 -18.98 -15.91
CA GLY A 11 -43.64 -19.41 -15.58
C GLY A 11 -43.32 -19.09 -14.12
N LEU A 12 -42.96 -20.14 -13.40
CA LEU A 12 -41.79 -20.14 -12.52
C LEU A 12 -41.67 -18.94 -11.58
N ALA A 13 -42.50 -18.90 -10.53
CA ALA A 13 -42.10 -18.26 -9.29
C ALA A 13 -41.04 -19.12 -8.58
N CYS A 14 -39.92 -19.42 -9.24
CA CYS A 14 -38.68 -19.68 -8.54
C CYS A 14 -38.21 -18.33 -8.02
N ILE A 15 -38.73 -17.94 -6.87
CA ILE A 15 -38.15 -16.90 -6.04
C ILE A 15 -36.80 -17.47 -5.60
N PHE A 16 -35.79 -17.34 -6.47
CA PHE A 16 -34.40 -17.49 -6.10
C PHE A 16 -34.14 -16.37 -5.09
N VAL A 17 -34.31 -16.69 -3.82
CA VAL A 17 -33.77 -15.87 -2.73
C VAL A 17 -32.27 -15.90 -2.93
N LEU A 18 -31.73 -14.92 -3.64
CA LEU A 18 -30.32 -14.62 -3.65
C LEU A 18 -29.98 -14.21 -2.23
N ALA A 19 -29.54 -15.18 -1.42
CA ALA A 19 -28.89 -14.89 -0.16
C ALA A 19 -27.73 -13.94 -0.52
N SER A 20 -27.90 -12.64 -0.24
CA SER A 20 -26.81 -11.68 -0.30
C SER A 20 -25.88 -12.04 0.84
N ALA A 21 -24.96 -12.97 0.57
CA ALA A 21 -23.79 -13.15 1.40
C ALA A 21 -23.09 -11.80 1.39
N ASN A 22 -23.13 -11.10 2.52
CA ASN A 22 -22.42 -9.85 2.73
C ASN A 22 -20.93 -10.21 2.81
N THR A 23 -20.34 -10.59 1.67
CA THR A 23 -18.92 -10.79 1.55
C THR A 23 -18.32 -9.41 1.74
N LYS A 24 -17.67 -9.20 2.87
CA LYS A 24 -16.92 -7.99 3.19
C LYS A 24 -15.80 -7.85 2.15
N THR A 25 -16.12 -7.30 0.99
CA THR A 25 -15.19 -7.07 -0.12
C THR A 25 -14.43 -5.79 0.15
N CYS A 26 -13.10 -5.88 0.19
CA CYS A 26 -12.23 -4.73 0.28
C CYS A 26 -11.72 -4.30 -1.10
N GLU A 27 -11.24 -3.06 -1.19
CA GLU A 27 -10.59 -2.58 -2.41
C GLU A 27 -9.21 -3.23 -2.60
N GLU A 28 -8.54 -2.90 -3.70
CA GLU A 28 -7.20 -3.41 -3.98
C GLU A 28 -6.21 -3.05 -2.86
N ASN A 29 -5.36 -4.01 -2.49
CA ASN A 29 -4.38 -3.88 -1.40
C ASN A 29 -4.99 -3.62 -0.01
N GLU A 30 -6.27 -3.92 0.18
CA GLU A 30 -6.92 -3.84 1.49
C GLU A 30 -7.33 -5.23 2.01
N VAL A 31 -7.33 -5.36 3.34
CA VAL A 31 -7.75 -6.58 4.04
C VAL A 31 -8.79 -6.22 5.07
N PHE A 32 -9.90 -6.96 5.10
CA PHE A 32 -10.90 -6.79 6.15
C PHE A 32 -10.36 -7.30 7.48
N MET A 33 -10.45 -6.48 8.52
CA MET A 33 -10.02 -6.84 9.87
C MET A 33 -11.13 -6.57 10.87
N GLU A 34 -11.44 -7.55 11.71
CA GLU A 34 -12.39 -7.38 12.83
C GLU A 34 -11.75 -6.55 13.97
N CYS A 35 -10.46 -6.75 14.22
CA CYS A 35 -9.64 -5.91 15.09
C CYS A 35 -8.71 -5.10 14.21
N GLY A 36 -9.03 -3.82 14.02
CA GLY A 36 -8.31 -2.93 13.11
C GLY A 36 -6.98 -2.42 13.65
N ILE A 37 -6.24 -1.74 12.77
CA ILE A 37 -4.88 -1.21 13.03
C ILE A 37 -4.75 0.27 12.64
N CYS A 38 -3.62 0.91 12.95
CA CYS A 38 -3.27 2.20 12.37
C CYS A 38 -2.63 2.01 10.98
N GLU A 39 -3.09 2.77 10.00
CA GLU A 39 -2.60 2.70 8.62
C GLU A 39 -1.49 3.75 8.41
N GLY A 40 -0.45 3.39 7.68
CA GLY A 40 0.57 4.35 7.24
C GLY A 40 0.05 5.28 6.15
N THR A 41 0.66 6.45 6.03
CA THR A 41 0.45 7.40 4.92
C THR A 41 1.76 7.67 4.19
N CYS A 42 1.74 8.34 3.04
CA CYS A 42 2.98 8.72 2.36
C CYS A 42 3.92 9.57 3.25
N ASP A 43 3.36 10.46 4.07
CA ASP A 43 4.13 11.32 4.99
C ASP A 43 4.55 10.61 6.29
N ASN A 44 3.83 9.56 6.68
CA ASN A 44 4.12 8.77 7.87
C ASN A 44 3.85 7.28 7.61
N PRO A 45 4.76 6.59 6.89
CA PRO A 45 4.54 5.22 6.46
C PRO A 45 4.42 4.24 7.63
N ILE A 46 5.06 4.55 8.76
CA ILE A 46 5.07 3.70 9.95
C ILE A 46 4.64 4.53 11.17
N PRO A 47 3.31 4.60 11.45
CA PRO A 47 2.79 5.34 12.59
C PRO A 47 3.35 4.82 13.92
N GLN A 48 4.28 5.58 14.50
CA GLN A 48 4.95 5.20 15.76
C GLN A 48 4.01 5.21 16.98
N LYS A 49 2.93 5.99 16.91
CA LYS A 49 1.91 6.13 17.97
C LYS A 49 0.65 5.37 17.58
N CYS A 50 0.73 4.04 17.60
CA CYS A 50 -0.44 3.19 17.49
C CYS A 50 -0.64 2.42 18.79
N GLU A 51 -1.72 2.73 19.50
CA GLU A 51 -2.09 2.03 20.73
C GLU A 51 -2.48 0.58 20.41
N ALA A 52 -2.26 -0.33 21.37
CA ALA A 52 -2.54 -1.76 21.20
C ALA A 52 -4.05 -2.11 21.19
N GLU A 53 -4.92 -1.13 21.41
CA GLU A 53 -6.37 -1.28 21.28
C GLU A 53 -6.82 -1.45 19.83
N CYS A 54 -7.79 -2.34 19.62
CA CYS A 54 -8.36 -2.59 18.30
C CYS A 54 -9.00 -1.33 17.72
N LYS A 55 -8.62 -0.98 16.48
CA LYS A 55 -9.37 0.00 15.70
C LYS A 55 -10.65 -0.64 15.14
N PRO A 56 -11.65 0.15 14.72
CA PRO A 56 -12.96 -0.38 14.29
C PRO A 56 -12.86 -1.43 13.19
N ALA A 57 -13.79 -2.39 13.14
CA ALA A 57 -13.80 -3.41 12.09
C ALA A 57 -14.09 -2.79 10.71
N LYS A 58 -13.14 -2.89 9.77
CA LYS A 58 -13.27 -2.38 8.38
C LYS A 58 -12.19 -2.99 7.47
N CYS A 59 -12.14 -2.55 6.23
CA CYS A 59 -11.00 -2.76 5.34
C CYS A 59 -9.84 -1.84 5.73
N TYR A 60 -8.66 -2.42 5.89
CA TYR A 60 -7.43 -1.74 6.25
C TYR A 60 -6.36 -1.95 5.16
N CYS A 61 -5.64 -0.89 4.85
CA CYS A 61 -4.41 -0.87 4.08
C CYS A 61 -3.28 -1.35 4.99
N HIS A 62 -3.07 -2.65 5.01
CA HIS A 62 -2.18 -3.31 5.97
C HIS A 62 -1.09 -4.07 5.24
N TYR A 63 0.17 -3.62 5.26
CA TYR A 63 1.36 -4.49 5.01
C TYR A 63 2.69 -3.90 5.53
N GLY A 64 2.70 -3.18 6.66
CA GLY A 64 3.93 -2.58 7.21
C GLY A 64 4.46 -1.41 6.39
N ASP A 65 5.72 -1.45 5.98
CA ASP A 65 6.45 -0.42 5.23
C ASP A 65 6.24 -0.49 3.70
N ARG A 66 5.40 -1.40 3.21
CA ARG A 66 5.25 -1.65 1.77
C ARG A 66 4.08 -0.92 1.12
N PHE A 67 3.01 -0.68 1.86
CA PHE A 67 1.80 -0.03 1.36
C PHE A 67 1.32 1.02 2.35
N VAL A 68 0.79 2.11 1.81
CA VAL A 68 0.28 3.24 2.59
C VAL A 68 -1.03 3.73 2.00
N ARG A 69 -1.84 4.35 2.86
CA ARG A 69 -3.07 5.01 2.44
C ARG A 69 -2.73 6.42 1.94
N ASN A 70 -3.05 6.68 0.68
CA ASN A 70 -2.94 8.00 0.06
C ASN A 70 -4.25 8.32 -0.66
N ASP A 71 -4.86 9.47 -0.34
CA ASP A 71 -6.13 9.92 -0.92
C ASP A 71 -7.24 8.85 -0.92
N GLY A 72 -7.34 8.13 0.20
CA GLY A 72 -8.32 7.07 0.41
C GLY A 72 -7.97 5.73 -0.24
N LYS A 73 -6.92 5.63 -1.08
CA LYS A 73 -6.49 4.38 -1.73
C LYS A 73 -5.32 3.74 -1.00
N CYS A 74 -5.24 2.41 -1.01
CA CYS A 74 -4.06 1.68 -0.56
C CYS A 74 -3.09 1.47 -1.72
N ILE A 75 -1.96 2.17 -1.69
CA ILE A 75 -0.95 2.18 -2.77
C ILE A 75 0.40 1.67 -2.28
N PRO A 76 1.28 1.16 -3.16
CA PRO A 76 2.66 0.85 -2.79
C PRO A 76 3.37 2.11 -2.27
N LEU A 77 4.17 1.99 -1.22
CA LEU A 77 4.93 3.11 -0.65
C LEU A 77 5.86 3.75 -1.70
N ALA A 78 6.43 2.94 -2.58
CA ALA A 78 7.27 3.41 -3.69
C ALA A 78 6.53 4.30 -4.70
N SER A 79 5.19 4.28 -4.70
CA SER A 79 4.34 5.13 -5.54
C SER A 79 4.03 6.48 -4.90
N CYS A 80 4.40 6.70 -3.64
CA CYS A 80 4.38 8.04 -3.07
C CYS A 80 5.32 8.92 -3.88
N SER A 81 4.83 10.07 -4.34
CA SER A 81 5.67 11.11 -4.90
C SER A 81 6.61 11.58 -3.80
N SER A 82 7.80 10.99 -3.70
CA SER A 82 8.81 11.48 -2.76
C SER A 82 9.24 12.85 -3.26
N SER A 83 8.65 13.91 -2.70
CA SER A 83 9.17 15.27 -2.82
C SER A 83 10.49 15.43 -2.09
N GLU A 84 10.96 14.38 -1.41
CA GLU A 84 12.28 14.27 -0.82
C GLU A 84 13.36 14.63 -1.86
N PRO A 85 14.03 15.77 -1.69
CA PRO A 85 15.10 16.20 -2.58
C PRO A 85 16.11 15.08 -2.74
N ASN A 86 16.57 14.85 -3.97
CA ASN A 86 17.71 13.96 -4.15
C ASN A 86 18.96 14.73 -3.71
N PRO A 87 19.67 14.30 -2.65
CA PRO A 87 20.82 15.03 -2.14
C PRO A 87 21.99 15.08 -3.13
N CYS A 88 21.99 14.25 -4.17
CA CYS A 88 22.95 14.37 -5.28
C CYS A 88 22.64 15.50 -6.27
N ASP A 89 21.45 16.10 -6.24
CA ASP A 89 21.10 17.20 -7.14
C ASP A 89 21.87 18.49 -6.77
N ASP A 90 22.14 18.70 -5.48
CA ASP A 90 22.89 19.85 -4.96
C ASP A 90 24.37 19.56 -4.69
N MET A 91 24.79 18.28 -4.75
CA MET A 91 26.15 17.87 -4.42
C MET A 91 27.11 17.99 -5.60
N VAL A 92 28.16 18.79 -5.44
CA VAL A 92 29.25 18.93 -6.42
C VAL A 92 30.43 18.07 -6.02
N CYS A 93 30.80 17.09 -6.85
CA CYS A 93 31.98 16.25 -6.65
C CYS A 93 33.21 16.77 -7.42
N PRO A 94 34.43 16.39 -6.98
CA PRO A 94 35.67 16.58 -7.74
C PRO A 94 35.59 16.05 -9.18
N GLU A 95 36.51 16.51 -10.03
CA GLU A 95 36.49 16.19 -11.46
C GLU A 95 36.40 14.68 -11.72
N ASN A 96 35.48 14.31 -12.62
CA ASN A 96 35.19 12.95 -13.07
C ASN A 96 34.58 12.00 -12.02
N GLU A 97 34.18 12.50 -10.85
CA GLU A 97 33.46 11.72 -9.86
C GLU A 97 31.94 11.90 -9.97
N LYS A 98 31.21 10.80 -9.77
CA LYS A 98 29.75 10.81 -9.71
C LYS A 98 29.30 10.70 -8.25
N CYS A 99 28.36 11.56 -7.85
CA CYS A 99 27.68 11.44 -6.56
C CYS A 99 27.02 10.06 -6.41
N ILE A 100 27.14 9.47 -5.23
CA ILE A 100 26.54 8.19 -4.87
C ILE A 100 25.62 8.36 -3.67
N LEU A 101 24.49 7.65 -3.70
CA LEU A 101 23.60 7.50 -2.56
C LEU A 101 24.06 6.31 -1.73
N ASP A 102 24.42 6.56 -0.49
CA ASP A 102 24.80 5.49 0.42
C ASP A 102 23.56 4.71 0.89
N ALA A 103 23.69 3.38 0.90
CA ALA A 103 22.75 2.51 1.57
C ALA A 103 23.02 2.58 3.07
N VAL A 104 22.22 3.38 3.79
CA VAL A 104 22.33 3.51 5.25
C VAL A 104 21.41 2.53 5.96
N LEU A 105 21.94 1.85 6.98
CA LEU A 105 21.12 1.15 7.96
C LEU A 105 20.66 2.17 8.99
N CYS A 106 19.34 2.42 9.04
CA CYS A 106 18.73 3.33 9.98
C CYS A 106 17.85 2.57 10.97
N GLU A 107 17.71 3.07 12.20
CA GLU A 107 16.85 2.43 13.21
C GLU A 107 15.36 2.53 12.85
N LYS A 108 14.96 3.58 12.12
CA LYS A 108 13.55 3.86 11.79
C LYS A 108 13.39 4.38 10.35
N PRO A 109 12.52 3.76 9.53
CA PRO A 109 12.15 4.28 8.23
C PRO A 109 11.25 5.55 8.31
N PRO A 110 11.23 6.39 7.26
CA PRO A 110 12.06 6.30 6.04
C PRO A 110 13.54 6.60 6.35
N CYS A 111 14.46 5.82 5.78
CA CYS A 111 15.88 6.07 5.99
C CYS A 111 16.31 7.38 5.30
N PRO A 112 17.22 8.17 5.91
CA PRO A 112 17.72 9.38 5.28
C PRO A 112 18.49 9.02 4.01
N LYS A 113 18.24 9.75 2.92
CA LYS A 113 19.05 9.67 1.70
C LYS A 113 20.36 10.41 2.00
N LEU A 114 21.50 9.69 2.06
CA LEU A 114 22.81 10.31 2.22
C LEU A 114 23.57 10.28 0.90
N ALA A 115 24.04 11.45 0.47
CA ALA A 115 24.91 11.61 -0.70
C ALA A 115 26.37 11.73 -0.27
N ARG A 116 27.28 11.14 -1.05
CA ARG A 116 28.71 11.40 -0.94
C ARG A 116 29.41 11.37 -2.29
N CYS A 117 30.62 11.93 -2.33
CA CYS A 117 31.57 11.67 -3.40
C CYS A 117 32.41 10.42 -3.05
N PRO A 118 32.78 9.59 -4.04
CA PRO A 118 33.73 8.51 -3.84
C PRO A 118 35.04 9.03 -3.25
N VAL A 119 35.64 8.32 -2.29
CA VAL A 119 37.01 8.61 -1.85
C VAL A 119 37.94 7.72 -2.67
N PRO A 120 38.97 8.27 -3.34
CA PRO A 120 39.97 7.45 -4.02
C PRO A 120 40.58 6.43 -3.04
N GLN A 121 40.64 5.16 -3.43
CA GLN A 121 41.12 4.08 -2.55
C GLN A 121 42.64 4.11 -2.30
N ASP A 122 43.36 5.08 -2.88
CA ASP A 122 44.82 5.15 -2.89
C ASP A 122 45.43 6.03 -1.78
N THR A 123 44.64 6.48 -0.81
CA THR A 123 45.14 7.24 0.35
C THR A 123 45.03 6.44 1.64
N VAL A 124 45.87 5.40 1.78
CA VAL A 124 46.25 4.80 3.08
C VAL A 124 47.75 4.56 3.09
#